data_AF-A0A1W9R3M6-F1
#
_entry.id   AF-A0A1W9R3M6-F1
#
_cell.length_a   1.000
_cell.length_b   1.000
_cell.length_c   1.000
_cell.angle_alpha   90.00
_cell.angle_beta   90.00
_cell.angle_gamma   90.00
#
_symmetry.space_group_name_H-M   'P 1'
#
loop_
_entity.id
_entity.type
_entity.pdbx_description
1 polymer ?
#
loop_
_entity_poly.entity_id
_entity_poly.type
_entity_poly.pdbx_seq_one_letter_code
_entity_poly.pdbx_strand_id
1 'polypeptide(L)'
;MWEFFFKDAYGILKEASEKISQYQLLKEYKEDIERILGILSVLKDDEESKYFQLLKNDKFVRYIILFLYFKSKIYGEKRNFDEAVIMLYRILELISQHRLALHEIDSNDVSSLIRERYNQEFKAIKKEIIGTESEIGKKIGLLDGWILLWCLKDEFLYKKEKDIKFLKGLKDKIEIRNLLWIEHKNKKISEKEYEEFRYYVESWMKFIDKNLPNEVSNIEILKFRRKD
;
A
#
# COMPACT_ATOMS: atom_id res chain seq x y z
N MET A 1 0.80 -9.39 -12.21
CA MET A 1 1.10 -9.30 -10.77
C MET A 1 2.52 -8.80 -10.68
N TRP A 2 2.81 -7.72 -9.94
CA TRP A 2 4.22 -7.33 -9.76
C TRP A 2 4.82 -8.38 -8.85
N GLU A 3 5.70 -9.23 -9.40
CA GLU A 3 6.44 -10.20 -8.62
C GLU A 3 7.43 -9.42 -7.74
N PHE A 4 7.16 -9.43 -6.44
CA PHE A 4 8.15 -8.93 -5.50
C PHE A 4 9.16 -10.06 -5.27
N PHE A 5 10.40 -9.85 -5.67
CA PHE A 5 11.46 -10.84 -5.49
C PHE A 5 11.99 -10.86 -4.04
N PHE A 6 11.12 -10.78 -3.03
CA PHE A 6 11.54 -10.70 -1.61
C PHE A 6 12.20 -11.99 -1.15
N LYS A 7 11.73 -13.15 -1.63
CA LYS A 7 12.35 -14.45 -1.36
C LYS A 7 13.78 -14.54 -1.89
N ASP A 8 13.98 -14.12 -3.14
CA ASP A 8 15.31 -14.11 -3.76
C ASP A 8 16.23 -13.08 -3.10
N ALA A 9 15.71 -11.87 -2.83
CA ALA A 9 16.45 -10.84 -2.11
C ALA A 9 16.88 -11.30 -0.71
N TYR A 10 16.01 -12.01 0.01
CA TYR A 10 16.34 -12.62 1.30
C TYR A 10 17.47 -13.64 1.17
N GLY A 11 17.39 -14.53 0.18
CA GLY A 11 18.42 -15.54 -0.08
C GLY A 11 19.79 -14.92 -0.37
N ILE A 12 19.83 -13.97 -1.30
CA ILE A 12 21.06 -13.27 -1.70
C ILE A 12 21.67 -12.50 -0.52
N LEU A 13 20.86 -11.73 0.21
CA LEU A 13 21.36 -10.92 1.32
C LEU A 13 21.83 -11.79 2.49
N LYS A 14 21.19 -12.94 2.70
CA LYS A 14 21.58 -13.88 3.75
C LYS A 14 22.96 -14.47 3.46
N GLU A 15 23.18 -14.92 2.23
CA GLU A 15 24.49 -15.39 1.78
C GLU A 15 25.57 -14.30 1.90
N ALA A 16 25.23 -13.06 1.52
CA ALA A 16 26.14 -11.93 1.67
C ALA A 16 26.51 -11.66 3.14
N SER A 17 25.55 -11.73 4.06
CA SER A 17 25.75 -11.55 5.50
C SER A 17 26.68 -12.62 6.10
N GLU A 18 26.51 -13.88 5.68
CA GLU A 18 27.36 -15.00 6.09
C GLU A 18 28.82 -14.78 5.63
N LYS A 19 29.03 -14.34 4.37
CA LYS A 19 30.36 -14.01 3.84
C LYS A 19 31.00 -12.82 4.55
N ILE A 20 30.24 -11.75 4.82
CA ILE A 20 30.71 -10.58 5.59
C ILE A 20 31.20 -11.01 6.97
N SER A 21 30.46 -11.90 7.64
CA SER A 21 30.85 -12.43 8.94
C SER A 21 32.10 -13.32 8.87
N GLN A 22 32.19 -14.17 7.84
CA GLN A 22 33.34 -15.06 7.62
C GLN A 22 34.63 -14.29 7.29
N TYR A 23 34.57 -13.38 6.32
CA TYR A 23 35.75 -12.67 5.80
C TYR A 23 36.03 -11.36 6.53
N GLN A 24 35.16 -10.96 7.47
CA GLN A 24 35.35 -9.75 8.27
C GLN A 24 35.40 -8.44 7.45
N LEU A 25 34.88 -8.46 6.22
CA LEU A 25 34.76 -7.31 5.33
C LEU A 25 33.45 -6.57 5.58
N LEU A 26 33.40 -5.25 5.37
CA LEU A 26 32.15 -4.46 5.42
C LEU A 26 31.40 -4.59 6.77
N LYS A 27 32.13 -4.80 7.88
CA LYS A 27 31.54 -4.97 9.23
C LYS A 27 30.68 -3.78 9.65
N GLU A 28 31.02 -2.59 9.17
CA GLU A 28 30.27 -1.36 9.42
C GLU A 28 28.83 -1.42 8.91
N TYR A 29 28.51 -2.32 7.97
CA TYR A 29 27.17 -2.54 7.43
C TYR A 29 26.43 -3.72 8.07
N LYS A 30 27.05 -4.44 9.01
CA LYS A 30 26.49 -5.69 9.56
C LYS A 30 25.13 -5.48 10.21
N GLU A 31 25.01 -4.46 11.07
CA GLU A 31 23.75 -4.15 11.77
C GLU A 31 22.63 -3.80 10.78
N ASP A 32 22.95 -3.04 9.73
CA ASP A 32 21.99 -2.69 8.68
C ASP A 32 21.54 -3.91 7.87
N ILE A 33 22.47 -4.80 7.53
CA ILE A 33 22.16 -6.03 6.81
C ILE A 33 21.28 -6.95 7.65
N GLU A 34 21.59 -7.13 8.94
CA GLU A 34 20.76 -7.91 9.87
C GLU A 34 19.35 -7.31 10.02
N ARG A 35 19.24 -5.98 10.09
CA ARG A 35 17.96 -5.28 10.10
C ARG A 35 17.16 -5.51 8.82
N ILE A 36 17.78 -5.40 7.64
CA ILE A 36 17.12 -5.65 6.35
C ILE A 36 16.72 -7.13 6.22
N LEU A 37 17.56 -8.06 6.67
CA LEU A 37 17.21 -9.48 6.73
C LEU A 37 16.00 -9.74 7.62
N GLY A 38 15.91 -9.05 8.76
CA GLY A 38 14.73 -9.08 9.62
C GLY A 38 13.46 -8.65 8.88
N ILE A 39 13.52 -7.58 8.09
CA ILE A 39 12.40 -7.10 7.25
C ILE A 39 12.06 -8.14 6.18
N LEU A 40 13.04 -8.57 5.39
CA LEU A 40 12.87 -9.53 4.30
C LEU A 40 12.37 -10.89 4.80
N SER A 41 12.71 -11.29 6.02
CA SER A 41 12.22 -12.53 6.62
C SER A 41 10.70 -12.53 6.84
N VAL A 42 10.09 -11.36 7.02
CA VAL A 42 8.63 -11.19 7.10
C VAL A 42 8.01 -11.12 5.71
N LEU A 43 8.72 -10.53 4.74
CA LEU A 43 8.20 -10.30 3.38
C LEU A 43 8.35 -11.48 2.43
N LYS A 44 9.30 -12.38 2.67
CA LYS A 44 9.62 -13.52 1.80
C LYS A 44 8.49 -14.56 1.68
N ASP A 45 7.55 -14.56 2.62
CA ASP A 45 6.45 -15.51 2.67
C ASP A 45 5.26 -14.89 1.91
N ASP A 46 5.39 -14.73 0.59
CA ASP A 46 4.43 -14.04 -0.28
C ASP A 46 3.56 -14.99 -1.13
N GLU A 47 3.45 -16.25 -0.71
CA GLU A 47 2.60 -17.24 -1.37
C GLU A 47 1.16 -16.72 -1.49
N GLU A 48 0.64 -16.65 -2.72
CA GLU A 48 -0.68 -16.09 -3.04
C GLU A 48 -1.81 -16.77 -2.24
N SER A 49 -1.66 -18.06 -1.96
CA SER A 49 -2.60 -18.86 -1.14
C SER A 49 -2.70 -18.42 0.33
N LYS A 50 -1.73 -17.65 0.83
CA LYS A 50 -1.68 -17.13 2.20
C LYS A 50 -1.88 -15.62 2.26
N TYR A 51 -2.06 -14.94 1.13
CA TYR A 51 -2.11 -13.48 1.08
C TYR A 51 -3.15 -12.88 2.05
N PHE A 52 -4.34 -13.46 2.13
CA PHE A 52 -5.37 -13.03 3.08
C PHE A 52 -4.91 -13.10 4.55
N GLN A 53 -4.16 -14.14 4.93
CA GLN A 53 -3.63 -14.27 6.29
C GLN A 53 -2.49 -13.28 6.54
N LEU A 54 -1.64 -13.04 5.54
CA LEU A 54 -0.57 -12.04 5.62
C LEU A 54 -1.14 -10.62 5.78
N LEU A 55 -2.27 -10.31 5.16
CA LEU A 55 -2.97 -9.04 5.32
C LEU A 55 -3.40 -8.78 6.77
N LYS A 56 -3.52 -9.79 7.63
CA LYS A 56 -3.81 -9.61 9.06
C LYS A 56 -2.57 -9.30 9.90
N ASN A 57 -1.38 -9.46 9.34
CA ASN A 57 -0.12 -9.24 10.02
C ASN A 57 0.33 -7.77 9.86
N ASP A 58 0.24 -7.00 10.95
CA ASP A 58 0.62 -5.59 10.99
C ASP A 58 2.05 -5.35 10.49
N LYS A 59 3.00 -6.22 10.84
CA LYS A 59 4.41 -6.07 10.42
C LYS A 59 4.57 -6.27 8.92
N PHE A 60 3.88 -7.27 8.36
CA PHE A 60 3.89 -7.52 6.92
C PHE A 60 3.35 -6.32 6.15
N VAL A 61 2.15 -5.85 6.52
CA VAL A 61 1.51 -4.70 5.89
C VAL A 61 2.37 -3.44 6.01
N ARG A 62 2.91 -3.18 7.21
CA ARG A 62 3.82 -2.05 7.46
C ARG A 62 5.03 -2.07 6.52
N TYR A 63 5.70 -3.21 6.38
CA TYR A 63 6.89 -3.33 5.53
C TYR A 63 6.56 -3.20 4.03
N ILE A 64 5.43 -3.73 3.57
CA ILE A 64 4.99 -3.51 2.18
C ILE A 64 4.67 -2.03 1.93
N ILE A 65 3.98 -1.35 2.85
CA ILE A 65 3.70 0.09 2.75
C ILE A 65 5.01 0.89 2.64
N LEU A 66 5.98 0.61 3.50
CA LEU A 66 7.30 1.26 3.45
C LEU A 66 8.00 1.03 2.10
N PHE A 67 7.99 -0.21 1.61
CA PHE A 67 8.58 -0.56 0.33
C PHE A 67 7.91 0.19 -0.84
N LEU A 68 6.58 0.18 -0.91
CA LEU A 68 5.82 0.88 -1.95
C LEU A 68 6.05 2.40 -1.90
N TYR A 69 6.07 2.98 -0.71
CA TYR A 69 6.30 4.41 -0.54
C TYR A 69 7.73 4.81 -0.93
N PHE A 70 8.73 3.99 -0.57
CA PHE A 70 10.11 4.19 -1.02
C PHE A 70 10.23 4.11 -2.55
N LYS A 71 9.59 3.12 -3.18
CA LYS A 71 9.54 3.01 -4.65
C LYS A 71 8.88 4.24 -5.28
N SER A 72 7.77 4.71 -4.70
CA SER A 72 7.11 5.93 -5.13
C SER A 72 8.06 7.13 -5.14
N LYS A 73 8.82 7.34 -4.06
CA LYS A 73 9.83 8.42 -3.99
C LYS A 73 10.89 8.27 -5.07
N ILE A 74 11.46 7.08 -5.28
CA ILE A 74 12.46 6.84 -6.32
C ILE A 74 11.92 7.19 -7.72
N TYR A 75 10.67 6.79 -8.01
CA TYR A 75 10.05 7.12 -9.29
C TYR A 75 9.80 8.63 -9.43
N GLY A 76 9.37 9.30 -8.35
CA GLY A 76 9.21 10.76 -8.29
C GLY A 76 10.53 11.50 -8.54
N GLU A 77 11.63 11.10 -7.90
CA GLU A 77 12.97 11.66 -8.12
C GLU A 77 13.43 11.51 -9.59
N LYS A 78 13.04 10.41 -10.24
CA LYS A 78 13.31 10.16 -11.65
C LYS A 78 12.30 10.80 -12.61
N ARG A 79 11.35 11.60 -12.10
CA ARG A 79 10.24 12.21 -12.85
C ARG A 79 9.35 11.21 -13.59
N ASN A 80 9.30 9.97 -13.10
CA ASN A 80 8.36 8.96 -13.56
C ASN A 80 7.11 8.97 -12.68
N PHE A 81 6.33 10.04 -12.79
CA PHE A 81 5.21 10.30 -11.88
C PHE A 81 4.08 9.29 -12.02
N ASP A 82 3.85 8.74 -13.22
CA ASP A 82 2.83 7.73 -13.47
C ASP A 82 3.09 6.48 -12.61
N GLU A 83 4.31 5.94 -12.64
CA GLU A 83 4.71 4.80 -11.80
C GLU A 83 4.71 5.17 -10.30
N ALA A 84 5.15 6.39 -9.97
CA ALA A 84 5.17 6.86 -8.60
C ALA A 84 3.76 6.88 -7.97
N VAL A 85 2.77 7.29 -8.75
CA VAL A 85 1.36 7.33 -8.34
C VAL A 85 0.72 5.94 -8.29
N ILE A 86 1.09 5.02 -9.18
CA ILE A 86 0.64 3.60 -9.08
C ILE A 86 1.05 3.00 -7.73
N MET A 87 2.27 3.27 -7.26
CA MET A 87 2.72 2.81 -5.94
C MET A 87 1.88 3.41 -4.81
N LEU A 88 1.54 4.70 -4.88
CA LEU A 88 0.70 5.40 -3.89
C LEU A 88 -0.73 4.84 -3.85
N TYR A 89 -1.33 4.52 -5.00
CA TYR A 89 -2.62 3.83 -5.04
C TYR A 89 -2.58 2.48 -4.35
N ARG A 90 -1.51 1.72 -4.58
CA ARG A 90 -1.36 0.40 -3.98
C ARG A 90 -1.29 0.49 -2.46
N ILE A 91 -0.69 1.55 -1.91
CA ILE A 91 -0.70 1.79 -0.47
C ILE A 91 -2.14 1.95 0.04
N LEU A 92 -2.95 2.81 -0.57
CA LEU A 92 -4.35 2.99 -0.14
C LEU A 92 -5.17 1.70 -0.26
N GLU A 93 -4.90 0.89 -1.27
CA GLU A 93 -5.58 -0.39 -1.48
C GLU A 93 -5.19 -1.38 -0.39
N LEU A 94 -3.89 -1.51 -0.14
CA LEU A 94 -3.36 -2.37 0.91
C LEU A 94 -3.89 -1.98 2.29
N ILE A 95 -4.03 -0.69 2.58
CA ILE A 95 -4.65 -0.21 3.82
C ILE A 95 -6.09 -0.72 3.93
N SER A 96 -6.92 -0.53 2.90
CA SER A 96 -8.30 -1.04 2.93
C SER A 96 -8.36 -2.56 3.06
N GLN A 97 -7.52 -3.28 2.34
CA GLN A 97 -7.45 -4.75 2.38
C GLN A 97 -7.04 -5.27 3.76
N HIS A 98 -6.03 -4.66 4.38
CA HIS A 98 -5.62 -4.96 5.75
C HIS A 98 -6.78 -4.75 6.73
N ARG A 99 -7.45 -3.60 6.67
CA ARG A 99 -8.60 -3.31 7.55
C ARG A 99 -9.74 -4.31 7.35
N LEU A 100 -10.09 -4.64 6.11
CA LEU A 100 -11.11 -5.65 5.80
C LEU A 100 -10.70 -7.03 6.31
N ALA A 101 -9.42 -7.40 6.19
CA ALA A 101 -8.92 -8.68 6.69
C ALA A 101 -9.02 -8.78 8.22
N LEU A 102 -8.85 -7.68 8.96
CA LEU A 102 -9.11 -7.62 10.40
C LEU A 102 -10.60 -7.80 10.76
N HIS A 103 -11.51 -7.54 9.82
CA HIS A 103 -12.93 -7.87 9.93
C HIS A 103 -13.28 -9.27 9.39
N GLU A 104 -12.27 -10.10 9.09
CA GLU A 104 -12.43 -11.44 8.49
C GLU A 104 -13.06 -11.42 7.08
N ILE A 105 -12.81 -10.35 6.30
CA ILE A 105 -13.34 -10.18 4.95
C ILE A 105 -12.20 -10.18 3.93
N ASP A 106 -12.18 -11.19 3.05
CA ASP A 106 -11.26 -11.22 1.91
C ASP A 106 -11.81 -10.37 0.75
N SER A 107 -11.09 -9.31 0.39
CA SER A 107 -11.42 -8.47 -0.77
C SER A 107 -11.43 -9.20 -2.11
N ASN A 108 -10.76 -10.35 -2.24
CA ASN A 108 -10.79 -11.18 -3.45
C ASN A 108 -11.95 -12.17 -3.50
N ASP A 109 -12.58 -12.46 -2.35
CA ASP A 109 -13.70 -13.39 -2.24
C ASP A 109 -14.65 -13.00 -1.08
N VAL A 110 -15.41 -11.92 -1.29
CA VAL A 110 -16.37 -11.42 -0.32
C VAL A 110 -17.55 -12.38 -0.21
N SER A 111 -17.73 -12.95 0.99
CA SER A 111 -18.77 -13.93 1.26
C SER A 111 -20.19 -13.41 0.97
N SER A 112 -21.11 -14.32 0.60
CA SER A 112 -22.52 -13.95 0.39
C SER A 112 -23.14 -13.32 1.62
N LEU A 113 -22.81 -13.80 2.83
CA LEU A 113 -23.30 -13.26 4.09
C LEU A 113 -22.97 -11.77 4.27
N ILE A 114 -21.73 -11.36 3.98
CA ILE A 114 -21.32 -9.95 4.03
C ILE A 114 -22.06 -9.14 2.97
N ARG A 115 -22.16 -9.68 1.75
CA ARG A 115 -22.87 -9.02 0.66
C ARG A 115 -24.32 -8.79 1.01
N GLU A 116 -25.05 -9.81 1.45
CA GLU A 116 -26.45 -9.72 1.87
C GLU A 116 -26.66 -8.71 3.00
N ARG A 117 -25.79 -8.76 4.02
CA ARG A 117 -25.89 -7.90 5.20
C ARG A 117 -25.72 -6.41 4.88
N TYR A 118 -24.77 -6.06 4.01
CA TYR A 118 -24.38 -4.66 3.79
C TYR A 118 -24.76 -4.10 2.41
N ASN A 119 -25.36 -4.88 1.51
CA ASN A 119 -25.61 -4.45 0.12
C ASN A 119 -26.44 -3.17 0.03
N GLN A 120 -27.47 -3.04 0.86
CA GLN A 120 -28.40 -1.91 0.79
C GLN A 120 -27.70 -0.60 1.17
N GLU A 121 -26.99 -0.60 2.30
CA GLU A 121 -26.19 0.54 2.75
C GLU A 121 -25.07 0.86 1.75
N PHE A 122 -24.38 -0.17 1.26
CA PHE A 122 -23.34 -0.03 0.25
C PHE A 122 -23.85 0.63 -1.04
N LYS A 123 -25.00 0.20 -1.57
CA LYS A 123 -25.64 0.80 -2.75
C LYS A 123 -25.98 2.27 -2.53
N ALA A 124 -26.55 2.59 -1.36
CA ALA A 124 -26.92 3.97 -1.02
C ALA A 124 -25.69 4.88 -1.00
N ILE A 125 -24.61 4.45 -0.34
CA ILE A 125 -23.35 5.20 -0.31
C ILE A 125 -22.74 5.31 -1.71
N LYS A 126 -22.71 4.23 -2.47
CA LYS A 126 -22.14 4.23 -3.82
C LYS A 126 -22.90 5.18 -4.75
N LYS A 127 -24.22 5.26 -4.62
CA LYS A 127 -25.04 6.26 -5.31
C LYS A 127 -24.69 7.69 -4.89
N GLU A 128 -24.49 7.93 -3.61
CA GLU A 128 -24.13 9.27 -3.11
C GLU A 128 -22.74 9.73 -3.59
N ILE A 129 -21.79 8.81 -3.69
CA ILE A 129 -20.39 9.10 -4.02
C ILE A 129 -20.13 9.09 -5.53
N ILE A 130 -20.69 8.13 -6.26
CA ILE A 130 -20.41 7.87 -7.68
C ILE A 130 -21.58 8.30 -8.59
N GLY A 131 -22.78 8.44 -8.04
CA GLY A 131 -24.01 8.70 -8.82
C GLY A 131 -24.64 7.43 -9.39
N THR A 132 -24.07 6.25 -9.15
CA THR A 132 -24.59 4.96 -9.63
C THR A 132 -24.72 3.95 -8.50
N GLU A 133 -25.74 3.10 -8.59
CA GLU A 133 -25.92 1.97 -7.69
C GLU A 133 -25.24 0.74 -8.29
N SER A 134 -24.49 0.03 -7.47
CA SER A 134 -24.02 -1.33 -7.80
C SER A 134 -23.83 -2.13 -6.52
N GLU A 135 -23.97 -3.44 -6.65
CA GLU A 135 -23.85 -4.36 -5.53
C GLU A 135 -22.40 -4.55 -5.10
N ILE A 136 -22.21 -5.08 -3.89
CA ILE A 136 -20.91 -5.56 -3.45
C ILE A 136 -20.53 -6.76 -4.34
N GLY A 137 -19.45 -6.61 -5.11
CA GLY A 137 -18.93 -7.67 -5.96
C GLY A 137 -18.33 -8.83 -5.15
N LYS A 138 -18.19 -10.01 -5.77
CA LYS A 138 -17.42 -11.14 -5.18
C LYS A 138 -15.97 -10.75 -4.94
N LYS A 139 -15.40 -9.95 -5.85
CA LYS A 139 -14.10 -9.30 -5.68
C LYS A 139 -14.31 -7.79 -5.70
N ILE A 140 -13.69 -7.09 -4.76
CA ILE A 140 -13.79 -5.64 -4.62
C ILE A 140 -12.42 -4.98 -4.76
N GLY A 141 -12.39 -3.84 -5.45
CA GLY A 141 -11.20 -3.01 -5.60
C GLY A 141 -11.11 -1.93 -4.52
N LEU A 142 -10.12 -1.06 -4.66
CA LEU A 142 -9.83 0.05 -3.74
C LEU A 142 -11.08 0.80 -3.23
N LEU A 143 -11.79 1.52 -4.11
CA LEU A 143 -12.91 2.38 -3.66
C LEU A 143 -14.02 1.59 -2.98
N ASP A 144 -14.39 0.44 -3.54
CA ASP A 144 -15.40 -0.45 -2.97
C ASP A 144 -14.97 -1.00 -1.59
N GLY A 145 -13.67 -1.26 -1.40
CA GLY A 145 -13.12 -1.63 -0.10
C GLY A 145 -13.32 -0.56 0.97
N TRP A 146 -13.07 0.72 0.62
CA TRP A 146 -13.29 1.84 1.54
C TRP A 146 -14.77 2.10 1.83
N ILE A 147 -15.65 1.95 0.83
CA ILE A 147 -17.10 2.03 1.05
C ILE A 147 -17.56 0.91 2.00
N LEU A 148 -17.07 -0.32 1.81
CA LEU A 148 -17.45 -1.43 2.68
C LEU A 148 -16.96 -1.21 4.12
N LEU A 149 -15.74 -0.69 4.32
CA LEU A 149 -15.25 -0.30 5.65
C LEU A 149 -16.13 0.76 6.32
N TRP A 150 -16.68 1.69 5.54
CA TRP A 150 -17.63 2.67 6.04
C TRP A 150 -18.94 2.02 6.52
N CYS A 151 -19.52 1.09 5.74
CA CYS A 151 -20.71 0.33 6.15
C CYS A 151 -20.45 -0.50 7.43
N LEU A 152 -19.24 -1.05 7.56
CA LEU A 152 -18.81 -1.81 8.73
C LEU A 152 -18.61 -0.93 9.97
N LYS A 153 -18.65 0.40 9.83
CA LYS A 153 -18.32 1.36 10.87
C LYS A 153 -16.93 1.11 11.47
N ASP A 154 -15.96 0.82 10.59
CA ASP A 154 -14.59 0.51 11.00
C ASP A 154 -14.03 1.60 11.93
N GLU A 155 -13.61 1.22 13.14
CA GLU A 155 -13.20 2.19 14.15
C GLU A 155 -12.01 3.04 13.72
N PHE A 156 -11.05 2.43 13.01
CA PHE A 156 -9.88 3.14 12.51
C PHE A 156 -10.32 4.22 11.53
N LEU A 157 -11.20 3.87 10.58
CA LEU A 157 -11.77 4.83 9.64
C LEU A 157 -12.49 5.97 10.36
N TYR A 158 -13.41 5.66 11.27
CA TYR A 158 -14.22 6.66 11.99
C TYR A 158 -13.44 7.50 13.00
N LYS A 159 -12.28 7.02 13.46
CA LYS A 159 -11.34 7.82 14.27
C LYS A 159 -10.66 8.91 13.43
N LYS A 160 -10.42 8.68 12.13
CA LYS A 160 -9.82 9.66 11.22
C LYS A 160 -10.85 10.54 10.54
N GLU A 161 -11.88 9.92 9.97
CA GLU A 161 -12.86 10.55 9.09
C GLU A 161 -14.28 10.27 9.59
N LYS A 162 -15.05 11.33 9.86
CA LYS A 162 -16.44 11.21 10.36
C LYS A 162 -17.48 11.66 9.34
N ASP A 163 -17.05 12.26 8.23
CA ASP A 163 -17.91 12.75 7.16
C ASP A 163 -17.66 11.92 5.91
N ILE A 164 -18.72 11.33 5.37
CA ILE A 164 -18.72 10.51 4.16
C ILE A 164 -18.10 11.22 2.94
N LYS A 165 -18.02 12.56 2.95
CA LYS A 165 -17.33 13.36 1.92
C LYS A 165 -15.89 12.94 1.68
N PHE A 166 -15.19 12.33 2.65
CA PHE A 166 -13.84 11.82 2.41
C PHE A 166 -13.84 10.75 1.30
N LEU A 167 -14.90 9.93 1.16
CA LEU A 167 -15.04 8.95 0.08
C LEU A 167 -15.15 9.63 -1.29
N LYS A 168 -15.75 10.83 -1.37
CA LYS A 168 -15.78 11.65 -2.60
C LYS A 168 -14.37 12.11 -2.95
N GLY A 169 -13.65 12.67 -1.97
CA GLY A 169 -12.26 13.06 -2.15
C GLY A 169 -11.36 11.89 -2.56
N LEU A 170 -11.57 10.71 -1.97
CA LEU A 170 -10.87 9.49 -2.34
C LEU A 170 -11.19 9.06 -3.77
N LYS A 171 -12.46 9.05 -4.17
CA LYS A 171 -12.89 8.77 -5.56
C LYS A 171 -12.18 9.70 -6.53
N ASP A 172 -12.22 11.01 -6.31
CA ASP A 172 -11.64 12.00 -7.22
C ASP A 172 -10.11 11.79 -7.34
N LYS A 173 -9.46 11.47 -6.23
CA LYS A 173 -8.03 11.12 -6.24
C LYS A 173 -7.76 9.78 -6.92
N ILE A 174 -8.68 8.81 -6.94
CA ILE A 174 -8.55 7.53 -7.66
C ILE A 174 -8.83 7.66 -9.15
N GLU A 175 -9.74 8.53 -9.54
CA GLU A 175 -10.09 8.74 -10.95
C GLU A 175 -8.93 9.27 -11.77
N ILE A 176 -7.97 9.98 -11.15
CA ILE A 176 -6.70 10.33 -11.80
C ILE A 176 -6.02 9.07 -12.37
N ARG A 177 -6.03 7.92 -11.67
CA ARG A 177 -5.54 6.63 -12.19
C ARG A 177 -6.27 6.15 -13.43
N ASN A 178 -7.60 6.23 -13.39
CA ASN A 178 -8.45 5.72 -14.46
C ASN A 178 -8.27 6.59 -15.70
N LEU A 179 -8.13 7.91 -15.52
CA LEU A 179 -7.76 8.85 -16.56
C LEU A 179 -6.36 8.55 -17.11
N LEU A 180 -5.39 8.18 -16.28
CA LEU A 180 -4.08 7.78 -16.78
C LEU A 180 -4.16 6.53 -17.64
N TRP A 181 -4.93 5.52 -17.23
CA TRP A 181 -5.06 4.28 -18.00
C TRP A 181 -5.83 4.48 -19.32
N ILE A 182 -6.89 5.29 -19.31
CA ILE A 182 -7.78 5.53 -20.44
C ILE A 182 -7.20 6.62 -21.38
N GLU A 183 -6.61 7.68 -20.83
CA GLU A 183 -5.97 8.79 -21.56
C GLU A 183 -4.46 8.57 -21.76
N HIS A 184 -3.97 7.33 -21.71
CA HIS A 184 -2.58 6.94 -22.05
C HIS A 184 -2.13 7.32 -23.48
N LYS A 185 -2.88 8.17 -24.19
CA LYS A 185 -2.40 8.85 -25.40
C LYS A 185 -2.00 10.31 -25.20
N ASN A 186 -2.42 11.05 -24.15
CA ASN A 186 -2.18 12.51 -24.13
C ASN A 186 -1.86 13.23 -22.81
N LYS A 187 -2.13 12.69 -21.59
CA LYS A 187 -1.86 13.43 -20.33
C LYS A 187 -0.94 12.67 -19.37
N LYS A 188 0.25 13.23 -19.10
CA LYS A 188 1.19 12.76 -18.07
C LYS A 188 0.85 13.39 -16.72
N ILE A 189 1.06 12.66 -15.62
CA ILE A 189 0.98 13.25 -14.28
C ILE A 189 2.03 14.36 -14.15
N SER A 190 1.59 15.53 -13.70
CA SER A 190 2.50 16.60 -13.30
C SER A 190 3.10 16.34 -11.92
N GLU A 191 4.29 16.89 -11.67
CA GLU A 191 4.93 16.84 -10.35
C GLU A 191 4.00 17.32 -9.23
N LYS A 192 3.20 18.36 -9.50
CA LYS A 192 2.21 18.89 -8.56
C LYS A 192 1.12 17.86 -8.23
N GLU A 193 0.54 17.20 -9.23
CA GLU A 193 -0.49 16.17 -9.03
C GLU A 193 0.09 14.96 -8.24
N TYR A 194 1.33 14.57 -8.54
CA TYR A 194 2.06 13.56 -7.77
C TYR A 194 2.23 13.98 -6.31
N GLU A 195 2.76 15.17 -6.06
CA GLU A 195 3.03 15.68 -4.71
C GLU A 195 1.75 15.81 -3.87
N GLU A 196 0.69 16.36 -4.44
CA GLU A 196 -0.61 16.43 -3.77
C GLU A 196 -1.14 15.04 -3.37
N PHE A 197 -1.01 14.06 -4.27
CA PHE A 197 -1.45 12.70 -3.97
C PHE A 197 -0.53 12.01 -2.95
N ARG A 198 0.78 12.24 -3.03
CA ARG A 198 1.77 11.76 -2.06
C ARG A 198 1.43 12.25 -0.66
N TYR A 199 1.19 13.55 -0.47
CA TYR A 199 0.81 14.11 0.82
C TYR A 199 -0.50 13.54 1.36
N TYR A 200 -1.47 13.30 0.48
CA TYR A 200 -2.72 12.64 0.85
C TYR A 200 -2.47 11.23 1.39
N VAL A 201 -1.70 10.41 0.68
CA VAL A 201 -1.36 9.03 1.11
C VAL A 201 -0.51 9.02 2.38
N GLU A 202 0.47 9.92 2.51
CA GLU A 202 1.25 10.08 3.73
C GLU A 202 0.36 10.39 4.95
N SER A 203 -0.70 11.18 4.78
CA SER A 203 -1.64 11.45 5.87
C SER A 203 -2.33 10.19 6.38
N TRP A 204 -2.58 9.22 5.50
CA TRP A 204 -3.12 7.90 5.86
C TRP A 204 -2.05 7.03 6.52
N MET A 205 -0.83 7.01 5.97
CA MET A 205 0.30 6.30 6.57
C MET A 205 0.59 6.77 8.01
N LYS A 206 0.66 8.09 8.25
CA LYS A 206 0.86 8.67 9.58
C LYS A 206 -0.22 8.30 10.57
N PHE A 207 -1.43 8.04 10.08
CA PHE A 207 -2.55 7.66 10.91
C PHE A 207 -2.50 6.18 11.32
N ILE A 208 -1.90 5.33 10.50
CA ILE A 208 -1.59 3.92 10.85
C ILE A 208 -0.45 3.87 11.86
N ASP A 209 0.65 4.55 11.54
CA ASP A 209 1.80 4.66 12.41
C ASP A 209 2.50 6.00 12.10
N LYS A 210 2.60 6.85 13.12
CA LYS A 210 3.18 8.20 12.98
C LYS A 210 4.62 8.17 12.51
N ASN A 211 5.34 7.06 12.69
CA ASN A 211 6.74 6.92 12.32
C ASN A 211 6.96 6.46 10.87
N LEU A 212 5.94 5.88 10.21
CA LEU A 212 6.05 5.27 8.89
C LEU A 212 6.73 6.16 7.83
N PRO A 213 6.33 7.43 7.61
CA PRO A 213 6.97 8.25 6.59
C PRO A 213 8.42 8.62 6.92
N ASN A 214 8.73 8.78 8.20
CA ASN A 214 10.07 9.17 8.67
C ASN A 214 11.07 8.01 8.56
N GLU A 215 10.60 6.78 8.74
CA GLU A 215 11.41 5.58 8.58
C GLU A 215 11.97 5.42 7.16
N VAL A 216 11.23 5.86 6.13
CA VAL A 216 11.73 5.82 4.75
C VAL A 216 12.88 6.80 4.52
N SER A 217 12.87 7.96 5.19
CA SER A 217 14.01 8.89 5.17
C SER A 217 15.24 8.28 5.86
N ASN A 218 15.03 7.46 6.90
CA ASN A 218 16.10 6.73 7.57
C ASN A 218 16.57 5.49 6.78
N ILE A 219 15.78 4.96 5.84
CA ILE A 219 16.17 3.86 4.93
C ILE A 219 17.02 4.36 3.74
N GLU A 220 17.23 5.68 3.59
CA GLU A 220 18.22 6.26 2.64
C GLU A 220 19.68 5.83 2.92
N ILE A 221 19.90 4.98 3.92
CA ILE A 221 21.16 4.29 4.28
C ILE A 221 21.85 3.60 3.08
N LEU A 222 21.15 3.30 1.98
CA LEU A 222 21.75 2.73 0.77
C LEU A 222 21.84 3.69 -0.41
N LYS A 223 21.77 5.01 -0.20
CA LYS A 223 22.51 5.91 -1.09
C LYS A 223 23.98 5.58 -0.87
N PHE A 224 24.49 4.61 -1.62
CA PHE A 224 25.92 4.47 -1.87
C PHE A 224 26.37 5.85 -2.33
N ARG A 225 26.86 6.67 -1.39
CA ARG A 225 27.69 7.81 -1.72
C ARG A 225 28.86 7.16 -2.44
N ARG A 226 28.83 7.18 -3.77
CA ARG A 226 30.09 7.23 -4.52
C ARG A 226 30.79 8.45 -3.94
N LYS A 227 31.74 8.20 -3.04
CA LYS A 227 32.79 9.16 -2.82
C LYS A 227 33.51 9.19 -4.17
N ASP A 228 33.24 10.23 -4.94
CA ASP A 228 34.14 10.66 -6.00
C ASP A 228 35.53 10.93 -5.40
#